data_AF-A0A2H0SJ13-F1
#
_entry.id   AF-A0A2H0SJ13-F1
#
_cell.length_a   1.000
_cell.length_b   1.000
_cell.length_c   1.000
_cell.angle_alpha   90.00
_cell.angle_beta   90.00
_cell.angle_gamma   90.00
#
_symmetry.space_group_name_H-M   'P 1'
#
loop_
_entity.id
_entity.type
_entity.pdbx_description
1 polymer ?
#
loop_
_entity_poly.entity_id
_entity_poly.type
_entity_poly.pdbx_seq_one_letter_code
_entity_poly.pdbx_strand_id
1 'polypeptide(L)'
;MVGALVLYRHNGKRELLSFDVVQFFYAFIISPLLFVWAKSFLFFLLTSELRLPLSTRQLFLIDSLFSVGFLYIFAFAVIHSLTKSFNLKKSRDPLIDLFEHSEYLHLWLSHLVIYIGGMVVITFLALTNIFFPIDVPVAKPVFYGINLAGVLAGAGAYAGVMLSDPEQGHFMLIMKTVAGLLSTVFIAVYFVLRPSFSAEYGLFWFSMMTFLTGSVLALFTERSGRTQSLLDKFKHRRWEFKLTTLLE
;
A
#
# COMPACT_ATOMS: atom_id res chain seq x y z
N MET A 1 3.17 -0.29 14.30
CA MET A 1 3.00 0.68 15.41
C MET A 1 4.17 0.70 16.38
N VAL A 2 4.54 -0.42 17.01
CA VAL A 2 5.64 -0.46 18.00
C VAL A 2 7.00 -0.12 17.37
N GLY A 3 7.29 -0.59 16.15
CA GLY A 3 8.53 -0.21 15.44
C GLY A 3 8.64 1.29 15.13
N ALA A 4 7.51 1.96 14.85
CA ALA A 4 7.46 3.42 14.69
C ALA A 4 7.68 4.14 16.02
N LEU A 5 7.19 3.59 17.13
CA LEU A 5 7.44 4.09 18.50
C LEU A 5 8.87 3.85 18.99
N VAL A 6 9.58 2.83 18.48
CA VAL A 6 10.99 2.57 18.84
C VAL A 6 11.94 3.46 18.03
N LEU A 7 11.66 3.67 16.73
CA LEU A 7 12.37 4.66 15.90
C LEU A 7 12.17 6.09 16.41
N TYR A 8 11.01 6.38 17.03
CA TYR A 8 10.68 7.66 17.67
C TYR A 8 11.65 8.06 18.79
N ARG A 9 12.11 7.09 19.59
CA ARG A 9 12.97 7.36 20.76
C ARG A 9 14.36 7.85 20.37
N HIS A 10 14.87 7.49 19.20
CA HIS A 10 16.24 7.79 18.81
C HIS A 10 16.41 9.09 18.00
N ASN A 11 15.37 9.61 17.34
CA ASN A 11 15.52 10.70 16.37
C ASN A 11 15.10 12.11 16.82
N GLY A 12 14.81 12.33 18.10
CA GLY A 12 15.02 13.62 18.80
C GLY A 12 14.49 14.94 18.21
N LYS A 13 13.68 14.96 17.14
CA LYS A 13 13.16 16.18 16.52
C LYS A 13 11.64 16.14 16.45
N ARG A 14 11.04 17.21 16.99
CA ARG A 14 9.62 17.46 17.27
C ARG A 14 8.72 17.59 16.02
N GLU A 15 8.97 16.82 14.95
CA GLU A 15 8.23 16.92 13.68
C GLU A 15 7.42 15.65 13.37
N LEU A 16 7.00 14.88 14.39
CA LEU A 16 6.31 13.61 14.15
C LEU A 16 4.89 13.74 13.55
N LEU A 17 4.36 14.96 13.55
CA LEU A 17 3.22 15.31 12.72
C LEU A 17 3.73 16.35 11.72
N SER A 18 4.70 15.97 10.89
CA SER A 18 4.87 16.67 9.62
C SER A 18 3.49 16.68 9.00
N PHE A 19 2.96 17.88 8.80
CA PHE A 19 1.59 18.14 8.38
C PHE A 19 1.18 17.23 7.20
N ASP A 20 2.16 16.85 6.38
CA ASP A 20 2.06 15.91 5.27
C ASP A 20 1.64 14.48 5.66
N VAL A 21 2.15 13.88 6.75
CA VAL A 21 1.77 12.51 7.16
C VAL A 21 0.33 12.48 7.67
N VAL A 22 -0.08 13.52 8.39
CA VAL A 22 -1.45 13.66 8.88
C VAL A 22 -2.40 13.86 7.71
N GLN A 23 -2.08 14.80 6.81
CA GLN A 23 -2.84 15.03 5.58
C GLN A 23 -2.93 13.78 4.73
N PHE A 24 -1.84 13.01 4.63
CA PHE A 24 -1.82 11.74 3.92
C PHE A 24 -2.77 10.73 4.56
N PHE A 25 -2.73 10.55 5.88
CA PHE A 25 -3.63 9.64 6.57
C PHE A 25 -5.10 10.05 6.41
N TYR A 26 -5.39 11.34 6.51
CA TYR A 26 -6.74 11.85 6.23
C TYR A 26 -7.16 11.58 4.78
N ALA A 27 -6.31 11.92 3.82
CA ALA A 27 -6.65 11.84 2.39
C ALA A 27 -6.75 10.41 1.86
N PHE A 28 -5.86 9.52 2.28
CA PHE A 28 -5.72 8.18 1.69
C PHE A 28 -6.32 7.06 2.53
N ILE A 29 -6.64 7.30 3.81
CA ILE A 29 -7.25 6.29 4.68
C ILE A 29 -8.61 6.75 5.17
N ILE A 30 -8.69 7.88 5.86
CA ILE A 30 -9.95 8.32 6.49
C ILE A 30 -10.99 8.72 5.44
N SER A 31 -10.62 9.54 4.44
CA SER A 31 -11.56 10.00 3.42
C SER A 31 -12.14 8.86 2.57
N PRO A 32 -11.38 7.87 2.08
CA PRO A 32 -11.95 6.71 1.40
C PRO A 32 -12.87 5.87 2.29
N LEU A 33 -12.52 5.67 3.56
CA LEU A 33 -13.40 4.97 4.50
C LEU A 33 -14.72 5.72 4.73
N LEU A 34 -14.63 7.05 4.92
CA LEU A 34 -15.80 7.91 5.07
C LEU A 34 -16.65 7.91 3.80
N PHE A 35 -16.03 7.90 2.63
CA PHE A 35 -16.71 7.80 1.35
C PHE A 35 -17.55 6.52 1.26
N VAL A 36 -16.93 5.37 1.53
CA VAL A 36 -17.61 4.06 1.51
C VAL A 36 -18.74 4.05 2.54
N TRP A 37 -18.47 4.49 3.76
CA TRP A 37 -19.48 4.56 4.81
C TRP A 37 -20.66 5.46 4.42
N ALA A 38 -20.41 6.67 3.93
CA ALA A 38 -21.45 7.62 3.55
C ALA A 38 -22.28 7.11 2.37
N LYS A 39 -21.64 6.42 1.42
CA LYS A 39 -22.32 5.77 0.29
C LYS A 39 -23.22 4.62 0.76
N SER A 40 -22.71 3.74 1.60
CA SER A 40 -23.49 2.65 2.21
C SER A 40 -24.66 3.18 3.05
N PHE A 41 -24.42 4.25 3.81
CA PHE A 41 -25.44 4.93 4.61
C PHE A 41 -26.52 5.56 3.73
N LEU A 42 -26.14 6.26 2.66
CA LEU A 42 -27.09 6.84 1.70
C LEU A 42 -27.96 5.76 1.05
N PHE A 43 -27.35 4.66 0.62
CA PHE A 43 -28.08 3.53 0.05
C PHE A 43 -29.11 2.98 1.06
N PHE A 44 -28.66 2.66 2.29
CA PHE A 44 -29.53 2.18 3.36
C PHE A 44 -30.67 3.15 3.67
N LEU A 45 -30.39 4.45 3.76
CA LEU A 45 -31.38 5.48 4.01
C LEU A 45 -32.48 5.49 2.95
N LEU A 46 -32.11 5.41 1.67
CA LEU A 46 -33.06 5.46 0.56
C LEU A 46 -33.89 4.18 0.45
N THR A 47 -33.29 3.00 0.67
CA THR A 47 -33.95 1.71 0.48
C THR A 47 -34.71 1.21 1.69
N SER A 48 -34.21 1.48 2.90
CA SER A 48 -34.69 0.82 4.12
C SER A 48 -35.46 1.77 5.04
N GLU A 49 -34.94 2.97 5.27
CA GLU A 49 -35.55 3.95 6.19
C GLU A 49 -36.64 4.77 5.50
N LEU A 50 -36.31 5.42 4.39
CA LEU A 50 -37.26 6.26 3.65
C LEU A 50 -38.19 5.44 2.74
N ARG A 51 -37.80 4.19 2.42
CA ARG A 51 -38.55 3.25 1.57
C ARG A 51 -39.08 3.89 0.28
N LEU A 52 -38.25 4.72 -0.34
CA LEU A 52 -38.64 5.40 -1.57
C LEU A 52 -38.79 4.35 -2.69
N PRO A 53 -39.86 4.40 -3.51
CA PRO A 53 -40.08 3.45 -4.60
C PRO A 53 -39.17 3.78 -5.80
N LEU A 54 -37.86 3.74 -5.58
CA LEU A 54 -36.84 4.01 -6.58
C LEU A 54 -36.50 2.73 -7.33
N SER A 55 -36.47 2.83 -8.66
CA SER A 55 -35.94 1.77 -9.51
C SER A 55 -34.42 1.62 -9.32
N THR A 56 -33.87 0.45 -9.65
CA THR A 56 -32.42 0.20 -9.62
C THR A 56 -31.61 1.23 -10.42
N ARG A 57 -32.16 1.71 -11.55
CA ARG A 57 -31.53 2.75 -12.37
C ARG A 57 -31.45 4.09 -11.64
N GLN A 58 -32.49 4.45 -10.90
CA GLN A 58 -32.50 5.69 -10.11
C GLN A 58 -31.55 5.60 -8.92
N LEU A 59 -31.51 4.47 -8.22
CA LEU A 59 -30.54 4.23 -7.14
C LEU A 59 -29.09 4.34 -7.66
N PHE A 60 -28.80 3.72 -8.81
CA PHE A 60 -27.50 3.83 -9.45
C PHE A 60 -27.14 5.28 -9.85
N LEU A 61 -28.10 6.03 -10.39
CA LEU A 61 -27.90 7.43 -10.75
C LEU A 61 -27.59 8.29 -9.51
N ILE A 62 -28.36 8.12 -8.43
CA ILE A 62 -28.15 8.85 -7.16
C ILE A 62 -26.79 8.50 -6.56
N ASP A 63 -26.45 7.22 -6.52
CA ASP A 63 -25.14 6.74 -6.07
C ASP A 63 -23.98 7.34 -6.88
N SER A 64 -24.13 7.41 -8.19
CA SER A 64 -23.14 8.00 -9.10
C SER A 64 -22.99 9.50 -8.89
N LEU A 65 -24.11 10.23 -8.79
CA LEU A 65 -24.11 11.68 -8.51
C LEU A 65 -23.48 12.00 -7.16
N PHE A 66 -23.83 11.23 -6.12
CA PHE A 66 -23.19 11.33 -4.82
C PHE A 66 -21.69 11.09 -4.91
N SER A 67 -21.28 10.04 -5.62
CA SER A 67 -19.87 9.68 -5.79
C SER A 67 -19.08 10.79 -6.50
N VAL A 68 -19.62 11.34 -7.59
CA VAL A 68 -18.98 12.46 -8.31
C VAL A 68 -18.89 13.71 -7.42
N GLY A 69 -19.97 14.06 -6.73
CA GLY A 69 -19.99 15.22 -5.83
C GLY A 69 -18.99 15.07 -4.67
N PHE A 70 -18.94 13.89 -4.05
CA PHE A 70 -18.00 13.60 -2.98
C PHE A 70 -16.55 13.66 -3.48
N LEU A 71 -16.24 13.03 -4.62
CA LEU A 71 -14.90 13.04 -5.21
C LEU A 71 -14.45 14.46 -5.56
N TYR A 72 -15.36 15.31 -6.06
CA TYR A 72 -15.07 16.72 -6.33
C TYR A 72 -14.71 17.48 -5.04
N ILE A 73 -15.52 17.35 -3.99
CA ILE A 73 -15.26 17.99 -2.68
C ILE A 73 -13.95 17.47 -2.08
N PHE A 74 -13.73 16.15 -2.15
CA PHE A 74 -12.51 15.51 -1.66
C PHE A 74 -11.27 16.03 -2.40
N ALA A 75 -11.29 16.04 -3.73
CA ALA A 75 -10.19 16.56 -4.54
C ALA A 75 -9.92 18.03 -4.22
N PHE A 76 -10.96 18.87 -4.12
CA PHE A 76 -10.82 20.27 -3.73
C PHE A 76 -10.17 20.42 -2.36
N ALA A 77 -10.65 19.67 -1.35
CA ALA A 77 -10.10 19.72 0.00
C ALA A 77 -8.64 19.27 0.04
N VAL A 78 -8.28 18.19 -0.64
CA VAL A 78 -6.90 17.69 -0.71
C VAL A 78 -5.98 18.69 -1.40
N ILE A 79 -6.37 19.21 -2.58
CA ILE A 79 -5.59 20.21 -3.31
C ILE A 79 -5.40 21.47 -2.49
N HIS A 80 -6.47 22.00 -1.87
CA HIS A 80 -6.39 23.18 -1.02
C HIS A 80 -5.47 22.95 0.18
N SER A 81 -5.60 21.79 0.84
CA SER A 81 -4.80 21.41 1.99
C SER A 81 -3.30 21.33 1.63
N LEU A 82 -2.96 20.65 0.53
CA LEU A 82 -1.59 20.54 0.01
C LEU A 82 -1.01 21.90 -0.40
N THR A 83 -1.80 22.72 -1.10
CA THR A 83 -1.37 24.05 -1.55
C THR A 83 -1.07 24.96 -0.37
N LYS A 84 -1.90 24.89 0.68
CA LYS A 84 -1.67 25.61 1.94
C LYS A 84 -0.41 25.10 2.66
N SER A 85 -0.17 23.79 2.70
CA SER A 85 1.07 23.20 3.24
C SER A 85 2.30 23.76 2.53
N PHE A 86 2.29 23.74 1.20
CA PHE A 86 3.40 24.19 0.39
C PHE A 86 3.65 25.69 0.56
N ASN A 87 2.60 26.51 0.59
CA ASN A 87 2.74 27.95 0.86
C ASN A 87 3.33 28.24 2.26
N LEU A 88 2.92 27.49 3.29
CA LEU A 88 3.45 27.65 4.65
C LEU A 88 4.91 27.19 4.77
N LYS A 89 5.32 26.17 4.00
CA LYS A 89 6.72 25.74 3.96
C LYS A 89 7.58 26.74 3.22
N LYS A 90 7.13 27.22 2.07
CA LYS A 90 7.78 28.28 1.30
C LYS A 90 7.94 29.58 2.09
N SER A 91 6.96 29.93 2.93
CA SER A 91 7.07 31.14 3.76
C SER A 91 8.06 30.99 4.92
N ARG A 92 8.33 29.77 5.38
CA ARG A 92 9.32 29.48 6.43
C ARG A 92 10.74 29.33 5.86
N ASP A 93 10.85 28.73 4.68
CA ASP A 93 12.09 28.57 3.95
C ASP A 93 11.86 28.96 2.48
N PRO A 94 12.21 30.20 2.08
CA PRO A 94 12.02 30.67 0.72
C PRO A 94 12.88 29.94 -0.32
N LEU A 95 13.94 29.26 0.12
CA LEU A 95 14.86 28.52 -0.73
C LEU A 95 14.45 27.05 -0.91
N ILE A 96 13.37 26.61 -0.25
CA ILE A 96 12.89 25.24 -0.37
C ILE A 96 12.45 24.94 -1.81
N ASP A 97 13.02 23.89 -2.39
CA ASP A 97 12.52 23.35 -3.66
C ASP A 97 11.23 22.55 -3.37
N LEU A 98 10.09 23.21 -3.62
CA LEU A 98 8.78 22.60 -3.45
C LEU A 98 8.56 21.41 -4.39
N PHE A 99 9.14 21.43 -5.59
CA PHE A 99 9.00 20.34 -6.54
C PHE A 99 9.76 19.12 -6.02
N GLU A 100 11.01 19.30 -5.59
CA GLU A 100 11.83 18.24 -4.99
C GLU A 100 11.16 17.63 -3.75
N HIS A 101 10.68 18.46 -2.83
CA HIS A 101 10.01 17.97 -1.61
C HIS A 101 8.70 17.23 -1.92
N SER A 102 7.96 17.68 -2.94
CA SER A 102 6.73 17.01 -3.38
C SER A 102 7.02 15.69 -4.09
N GLU A 103 8.09 15.62 -4.88
CA GLU A 103 8.54 14.42 -5.58
C GLU A 103 9.07 13.38 -4.58
N TYR A 104 9.82 13.81 -3.56
CA TYR A 104 10.23 12.95 -2.45
C TYR A 104 9.04 12.32 -1.73
N LEU A 105 8.04 13.11 -1.34
CA LEU A 105 6.84 12.59 -0.69
C LEU A 105 6.03 11.69 -1.63
N HIS A 106 5.89 12.09 -2.89
CA HIS A 106 5.14 11.30 -3.87
C HIS A 106 5.80 9.94 -4.13
N LEU A 107 7.11 9.93 -4.37
CA LEU A 107 7.87 8.71 -4.66
C LEU A 107 8.01 7.86 -3.39
N TRP A 108 8.46 8.40 -2.27
CA TRP A 108 8.73 7.55 -1.11
C TRP A 108 7.47 7.09 -0.38
N LEU A 109 6.57 8.03 -0.03
CA LEU A 109 5.39 7.72 0.81
C LEU A 109 4.30 6.98 0.03
N SER A 110 4.03 7.39 -1.21
CA SER A 110 2.98 6.74 -2.01
C SER A 110 3.35 5.31 -2.35
N HIS A 111 4.60 5.05 -2.74
CA HIS A 111 5.05 3.67 -3.01
C HIS A 111 5.00 2.83 -1.74
N LEU A 112 5.46 3.36 -0.60
CA LEU A 112 5.39 2.65 0.68
C LEU A 112 3.96 2.28 1.04
N VAL A 113 3.00 3.19 0.86
CA VAL A 113 1.59 2.95 1.17
C VAL A 113 0.96 1.99 0.17
N ILE A 114 1.27 2.10 -1.12
CA ILE A 114 0.78 1.17 -2.15
C ILE A 114 1.26 -0.24 -1.86
N TYR A 115 2.56 -0.43 -1.62
CA TYR A 115 3.11 -1.76 -1.38
C TYR A 115 2.68 -2.32 -0.03
N ILE A 116 2.89 -1.61 1.08
CA ILE A 116 2.50 -2.12 2.40
C ILE A 116 0.98 -2.27 2.48
N GLY A 117 0.21 -1.31 1.98
CA GLY A 117 -1.25 -1.38 1.93
C GLY A 117 -1.74 -2.57 1.12
N GLY A 118 -1.19 -2.79 -0.08
CA GLY A 118 -1.50 -3.97 -0.89
C GLY A 118 -1.15 -5.28 -0.18
N MET A 119 0.01 -5.36 0.46
CA MET A 119 0.42 -6.52 1.24
C MET A 119 -0.52 -6.78 2.44
N VAL A 120 -0.96 -5.74 3.13
CA VAL A 120 -1.93 -5.84 4.25
C VAL A 120 -3.29 -6.33 3.75
N VAL A 121 -3.79 -5.79 2.63
CA VAL A 121 -5.06 -6.21 2.03
C VAL A 121 -5.00 -7.69 1.62
N ILE A 122 -3.95 -8.10 0.90
CA ILE A 122 -3.76 -9.50 0.52
C ILE A 122 -3.67 -10.40 1.76
N THR A 123 -2.95 -9.97 2.79
CA THR A 123 -2.88 -10.71 4.07
C THR A 123 -4.25 -10.86 4.70
N PHE A 124 -5.03 -9.79 4.78
CA PHE A 124 -6.38 -9.84 5.34
C PHE A 124 -7.30 -10.80 4.57
N LEU A 125 -7.28 -10.74 3.22
CA LEU A 125 -8.05 -11.64 2.37
C LEU A 125 -7.63 -13.10 2.56
N ALA A 126 -6.32 -13.35 2.66
CA ALA A 126 -5.77 -14.67 2.87
C ALA A 126 -6.14 -15.27 4.23
N LEU A 127 -6.10 -14.46 5.30
CA LEU A 127 -6.53 -14.89 6.64
C LEU A 127 -8.04 -15.14 6.67
N THR A 128 -8.83 -14.29 6.01
CA THR A 128 -10.28 -14.48 5.85
C THR A 128 -10.57 -15.81 5.13
N ASN A 129 -9.81 -16.16 4.09
CA ASN A 129 -9.97 -17.42 3.38
C ASN A 129 -9.73 -18.67 4.25
N ILE A 130 -8.97 -18.57 5.35
CA ILE A 130 -8.84 -19.68 6.30
C ILE A 130 -10.16 -19.93 7.04
N PHE A 131 -10.85 -18.86 7.45
CA PHE A 131 -12.12 -18.97 8.18
C PHE A 131 -13.32 -19.17 7.25
N PHE A 132 -13.18 -18.77 5.99
CA PHE A 132 -14.18 -18.89 4.94
C PHE A 132 -13.56 -19.56 3.71
N PRO A 133 -13.40 -20.89 3.73
CA PRO A 133 -12.84 -21.64 2.62
C PRO A 133 -13.72 -21.48 1.37
N ILE A 134 -13.08 -21.35 0.22
CA ILE A 134 -13.78 -21.18 -1.06
C ILE A 134 -14.19 -22.57 -1.54
N ASP A 135 -15.48 -22.88 -1.46
CA ASP A 135 -16.04 -24.15 -1.93
C ASP A 135 -16.13 -24.18 -3.47
N VAL A 136 -14.98 -24.37 -4.10
CA VAL A 136 -14.87 -24.54 -5.54
C VAL A 136 -14.23 -25.91 -5.80
N PRO A 137 -14.89 -26.81 -6.55
CA PRO A 137 -14.33 -28.10 -6.90
C PRO A 137 -13.22 -27.90 -7.93
N VAL A 138 -11.99 -27.75 -7.43
CA VAL A 138 -10.81 -27.48 -8.25
C VAL A 138 -9.93 -28.73 -8.32
N ALA A 139 -9.51 -29.10 -9.54
CA ALA A 139 -8.60 -30.21 -9.75
C ALA A 139 -7.20 -29.92 -9.15
N LYS A 140 -6.52 -30.96 -8.63
CA LYS A 140 -5.18 -30.84 -8.02
C LYS A 140 -4.15 -30.07 -8.88
N PRO A 141 -4.09 -30.23 -10.22
CA PRO A 141 -3.15 -29.47 -11.04
C PRO A 141 -3.36 -27.95 -10.97
N VAL A 142 -4.61 -27.50 -10.89
CA VAL A 142 -4.94 -26.07 -10.79
C VAL A 142 -4.46 -25.52 -9.45
N PHE A 143 -4.56 -26.29 -8.38
CA PHE A 143 -4.02 -25.90 -7.07
C PHE A 143 -2.48 -25.74 -7.10
N TYR A 144 -1.74 -26.62 -7.77
CA TYR A 144 -0.31 -26.40 -7.99
C TYR A 144 -0.04 -25.15 -8.84
N GLY A 145 -0.89 -24.88 -9.83
CA GLY A 145 -0.89 -23.64 -10.60
C GLY A 145 -1.05 -22.39 -9.73
N ILE A 146 -1.94 -22.42 -8.73
CA ILE A 146 -2.12 -21.33 -7.76
C ILE A 146 -0.84 -21.09 -6.96
N ASN A 147 -0.18 -22.15 -6.48
CA ASN A 147 1.08 -22.01 -5.75
C ASN A 147 2.19 -21.44 -6.62
N LEU A 148 2.34 -21.93 -7.86
CA LEU A 148 3.30 -21.40 -8.82
C LEU A 148 3.01 -19.92 -9.16
N ALA A 149 1.75 -19.57 -9.36
CA ALA A 149 1.33 -18.19 -9.57
C ALA A 149 1.72 -17.31 -8.37
N GLY A 150 1.60 -17.81 -7.14
CA GLY A 150 2.06 -17.12 -5.92
C GLY A 150 3.57 -16.89 -5.93
N VAL A 151 4.37 -17.88 -6.32
CA VAL A 151 5.83 -17.71 -6.48
C VAL A 151 6.16 -16.63 -7.51
N LEU A 152 5.55 -16.69 -8.69
CA LEU A 152 5.76 -15.71 -9.76
C LEU A 152 5.30 -14.30 -9.34
N ALA A 153 4.16 -14.20 -8.65
CA ALA A 153 3.66 -12.94 -8.11
C ALA A 153 4.61 -12.37 -7.05
N GLY A 154 5.16 -13.21 -6.16
CA GLY A 154 6.16 -12.80 -5.17
C GLY A 154 7.43 -12.26 -5.82
N ALA A 155 7.93 -12.93 -6.87
CA ALA A 155 9.08 -12.47 -7.64
C ALA A 155 8.80 -11.15 -8.38
N GLY A 156 7.65 -11.06 -9.06
CA GLY A 156 7.24 -9.85 -9.77
C GLY A 156 7.01 -8.66 -8.85
N ALA A 157 6.32 -8.86 -7.72
CA ALA A 157 6.10 -7.83 -6.71
C ALA A 157 7.42 -7.34 -6.10
N TYR A 158 8.33 -8.26 -5.77
CA TYR A 158 9.64 -7.89 -5.24
C TYR A 158 10.49 -7.13 -6.28
N ALA A 159 10.48 -7.55 -7.55
CA ALA A 159 11.12 -6.81 -8.63
C ALA A 159 10.50 -5.40 -8.79
N GLY A 160 9.17 -5.29 -8.71
CA GLY A 160 8.46 -4.00 -8.70
C GLY A 160 8.93 -3.11 -7.55
N VAL A 161 8.98 -3.64 -6.33
CA VAL A 161 9.50 -2.92 -5.15
C VAL A 161 10.93 -2.42 -5.40
N MET A 162 11.80 -3.25 -5.96
CA MET A 162 13.18 -2.85 -6.26
C MET A 162 13.29 -1.78 -7.34
N LEU A 163 12.46 -1.85 -8.38
CA LEU A 163 12.38 -0.81 -9.41
C LEU A 163 11.72 0.47 -8.88
N SER A 164 10.95 0.35 -7.81
CA SER A 164 10.31 1.46 -7.10
C SER A 164 11.18 2.07 -5.99
N ASP A 165 12.40 1.59 -5.76
CA ASP A 165 13.29 2.13 -4.73
C ASP A 165 13.94 3.45 -5.17
N PRO A 166 13.58 4.61 -4.58
CA PRO A 166 14.17 5.89 -4.96
C PRO A 166 15.65 6.01 -4.53
N GLU A 167 16.27 4.98 -3.96
CA GLU A 167 17.62 4.95 -3.40
C GLU A 167 17.85 5.99 -2.28
N GLN A 168 16.77 6.58 -1.80
CA GLN A 168 16.75 7.58 -0.75
C GLN A 168 16.14 6.98 0.52
N GLY A 169 16.90 7.05 1.62
CA GLY A 169 16.45 6.64 2.95
C GLY A 169 16.41 5.12 3.18
N HIS A 170 15.36 4.65 3.86
CA HIS A 170 15.24 3.27 4.35
C HIS A 170 14.15 2.45 3.63
N PHE A 171 13.74 2.83 2.41
CA PHE A 171 12.62 2.20 1.70
C PHE A 171 12.81 0.68 1.54
N MET A 172 13.89 0.24 0.90
CA MET A 172 14.15 -1.20 0.71
C MET A 172 14.31 -1.94 2.03
N LEU A 173 14.95 -1.33 3.03
CA LEU A 173 15.06 -1.93 4.35
C LEU A 173 13.69 -2.19 4.97
N ILE A 174 12.78 -1.20 4.90
CA ILE A 174 11.39 -1.33 5.37
C ILE A 174 10.68 -2.43 4.59
N MET A 175 10.76 -2.43 3.25
CA MET A 175 10.06 -3.40 2.41
C MET A 175 10.52 -4.84 2.65
N LYS A 176 11.83 -5.08 2.76
CA LYS A 176 12.39 -6.39 3.13
C LYS A 176 11.92 -6.82 4.52
N THR A 177 11.91 -5.91 5.48
CA THR A 177 11.45 -6.18 6.85
C THR A 177 9.97 -6.55 6.87
N VAL A 178 9.13 -5.81 6.14
CA VAL A 178 7.68 -6.09 6.03
C VAL A 178 7.44 -7.43 5.34
N ALA A 179 8.14 -7.73 4.24
CA ALA A 179 8.02 -9.01 3.56
C ALA A 179 8.39 -10.18 4.48
N GLY A 180 9.53 -10.08 5.19
CA GLY A 180 9.97 -11.10 6.15
C GLY A 180 9.01 -11.27 7.33
N LEU A 181 8.48 -10.16 7.86
CA LEU A 181 7.48 -10.19 8.94
C LEU A 181 6.20 -10.90 8.47
N LEU A 182 5.66 -10.53 7.31
CA LEU A 182 4.45 -11.16 6.77
C LEU A 182 4.68 -12.64 6.47
N SER A 183 5.81 -13.00 5.86
CA SER A 183 6.17 -14.42 5.67
C SER A 183 6.20 -15.19 6.99
N THR A 184 6.77 -14.60 8.04
CA THR A 184 6.78 -15.20 9.38
C THR A 184 5.37 -15.36 9.94
N VAL A 185 4.50 -14.37 9.77
CA VAL A 185 3.07 -14.46 10.16
C VAL A 185 2.38 -15.61 9.43
N PHE A 186 2.55 -15.73 8.12
CA PHE A 186 1.95 -16.84 7.35
C PHE A 186 2.46 -18.22 7.79
N ILE A 187 3.76 -18.35 8.07
CA ILE A 187 4.34 -19.59 8.61
C ILE A 187 3.74 -19.92 9.99
N ALA A 188 3.65 -18.93 10.89
CA ALA A 188 3.06 -19.13 12.21
C ALA A 188 1.57 -19.54 12.10
N VAL A 189 0.81 -18.86 11.24
CA VAL A 189 -0.59 -19.18 10.96
C VAL A 189 -0.74 -20.61 10.41
N TYR A 190 0.15 -21.05 9.52
CA TYR A 190 0.17 -22.42 9.03
C TYR A 190 0.33 -23.44 10.17
N PHE A 191 1.27 -23.21 11.10
CA PHE A 191 1.49 -24.14 12.21
C PHE A 191 0.35 -24.15 13.24
N VAL A 192 -0.28 -23.00 13.48
CA VAL A 192 -1.37 -22.85 14.46
C VAL A 192 -2.71 -23.34 13.92
N LEU A 193 -3.10 -22.89 12.73
CA LEU A 193 -4.43 -23.17 12.15
C LEU A 193 -4.44 -24.38 11.21
N ARG A 194 -3.28 -24.83 10.73
CA ARG A 194 -3.10 -26.03 9.89
C ARG A 194 -4.08 -26.10 8.70
N PRO A 195 -4.20 -25.04 7.88
CA PRO A 195 -5.05 -25.09 6.69
C PRO A 195 -4.60 -26.26 5.80
N SER A 196 -5.55 -27.03 5.28
CA SER A 196 -5.22 -28.18 4.44
C SER A 196 -4.60 -27.73 3.12
N PHE A 197 -3.77 -28.60 2.55
CA PHE A 197 -3.16 -28.37 1.24
C PHE A 197 -4.19 -28.66 0.13
N SER A 198 -5.18 -27.78 0.03
CA SER A 198 -6.32 -27.86 -0.90
C SER A 198 -6.63 -26.50 -1.53
N ALA A 199 -7.36 -26.53 -2.65
CA ALA A 199 -7.74 -25.33 -3.38
C ALA A 199 -8.72 -24.42 -2.63
N GLU A 200 -9.45 -24.96 -1.66
CA GLU A 200 -10.37 -24.21 -0.80
C GLU A 200 -9.65 -23.08 -0.04
N TYR A 201 -8.39 -23.31 0.31
CA TYR A 201 -7.49 -22.35 0.95
C TYR A 201 -6.54 -21.69 -0.07
N GLY A 202 -6.96 -21.58 -1.33
CA GLY A 202 -6.12 -21.12 -2.43
C GLY A 202 -5.55 -19.72 -2.24
N LEU A 203 -6.32 -18.78 -1.66
CA LEU A 203 -5.83 -17.42 -1.38
C LEU A 203 -4.77 -17.42 -0.28
N PHE A 204 -4.94 -18.28 0.74
CA PHE A 204 -3.93 -18.48 1.77
C PHE A 204 -2.61 -18.99 1.17
N TRP A 205 -2.67 -20.09 0.40
CA TRP A 205 -1.48 -20.70 -0.20
C TRP A 205 -0.79 -19.79 -1.22
N PHE A 206 -1.57 -19.10 -2.06
CA PHE A 206 -1.05 -18.09 -2.99
C PHE A 206 -0.27 -16.99 -2.24
N SER A 207 -0.87 -16.44 -1.19
CA SER A 207 -0.27 -15.35 -0.42
C SER A 207 0.97 -15.82 0.35
N MET A 208 0.91 -17.00 0.97
CA MET A 208 2.07 -17.60 1.64
C MET A 208 3.25 -17.76 0.67
N MET A 209 3.02 -18.30 -0.53
CA MET A 209 4.09 -18.45 -1.54
C MET A 209 4.61 -17.11 -2.05
N THR A 210 3.72 -16.11 -2.19
CA THR A 210 4.09 -14.73 -2.57
C THR A 210 5.05 -14.12 -1.56
N PHE A 211 4.69 -14.13 -0.27
CA PHE A 211 5.51 -13.53 0.79
C PHE A 211 6.79 -14.33 1.07
N LEU A 212 6.73 -15.66 1.00
CA LEU A 212 7.91 -16.51 1.14
C LEU A 212 8.91 -16.23 0.02
N THR A 213 8.46 -16.17 -1.23
CA THR A 213 9.33 -15.87 -2.37
C THR A 213 9.94 -14.47 -2.25
N GLY A 214 9.13 -13.46 -1.92
CA GLY A 214 9.62 -12.10 -1.69
C GLY A 214 10.68 -12.02 -0.57
N SER A 215 10.47 -12.77 0.52
CA SER A 215 11.42 -12.85 1.63
C SER A 215 12.72 -13.55 1.24
N VAL A 216 12.64 -14.64 0.47
CA VAL A 216 13.82 -15.34 -0.05
C VAL A 216 14.62 -14.42 -0.96
N LEU A 217 13.98 -13.75 -1.92
CA LEU A 217 14.65 -12.82 -2.82
C LEU A 217 15.28 -11.63 -2.06
N ALA A 218 14.59 -11.12 -1.04
CA ALA A 218 15.10 -10.07 -0.15
C ALA A 218 16.44 -10.44 0.49
N LEU A 219 16.63 -11.70 0.92
CA LEU A 219 17.86 -12.19 1.53
C LEU A 219 19.04 -12.24 0.54
N PHE A 220 18.78 -12.53 -0.74
CA PHE A 220 19.83 -12.70 -1.75
C PHE A 220 20.21 -11.41 -2.49
N THR A 221 19.35 -10.39 -2.46
CA THR A 221 19.53 -9.17 -3.27
C THR A 221 20.72 -8.31 -2.83
N GLU A 222 21.01 -8.24 -1.53
CA GLU A 222 22.13 -7.43 -1.02
C GLU A 222 23.52 -7.98 -1.37
N ARG A 223 23.60 -9.23 -1.85
CA ARG A 223 24.87 -9.91 -2.10
C ARG A 223 25.30 -9.94 -3.58
N SER A 224 24.52 -9.36 -4.49
CA SER A 224 24.73 -9.51 -5.93
C SER A 224 24.97 -8.16 -6.64
N GLY A 225 26.24 -7.83 -6.90
CA GLY A 225 26.60 -6.68 -7.74
C GLY A 225 26.09 -6.79 -9.20
N ARG A 226 25.86 -8.02 -9.69
CA ARG A 226 25.23 -8.26 -11.01
C ARG A 226 23.76 -7.88 -11.03
N THR A 227 23.06 -8.05 -9.92
CA THR A 227 21.64 -7.69 -9.80
C THR A 227 21.49 -6.17 -9.78
N GLN A 228 22.37 -5.46 -9.07
CA GLN A 228 22.44 -3.99 -9.11
C GLN A 228 22.67 -3.47 -10.54
N SER A 229 23.69 -3.99 -11.26
CA SER A 229 23.99 -3.49 -12.61
C SER A 229 22.88 -3.75 -13.64
N LEU A 230 22.03 -4.75 -13.43
CA LEU A 230 20.86 -4.99 -14.27
C LEU A 230 19.72 -4.03 -13.93
N LEU A 231 19.47 -3.78 -12.64
CA LEU A 231 18.45 -2.83 -12.20
C LEU A 231 18.76 -1.41 -12.66
N ASP A 232 20.03 -1.01 -12.62
CA ASP A 232 20.45 0.34 -13.04
C ASP A 232 20.10 0.64 -14.50
N LYS A 233 19.92 -0.39 -15.34
CA LYS A 233 19.46 -0.24 -16.73
C LYS A 233 17.96 0.04 -16.85
N PHE A 234 17.18 -0.35 -15.86
CA PHE A 234 15.72 -0.23 -15.84
C PHE A 234 15.22 0.84 -14.87
N LYS A 235 16.09 1.35 -13.98
CA LYS A 235 15.79 2.51 -13.15
C LYS A 235 15.56 3.75 -14.02
N HIS A 236 14.65 4.61 -13.58
CA HIS A 236 14.44 5.89 -14.25
C HIS A 236 15.70 6.75 -14.12
N ARG A 237 16.26 7.17 -15.26
CA ARG A 237 17.53 7.89 -15.43
C ARG A 237 17.65 9.25 -14.70
N ARG A 238 16.63 9.67 -13.94
CA ARG A 238 16.58 10.93 -13.18
C ARG A 238 16.41 10.74 -11.67
N TRP A 239 16.52 9.51 -11.15
CA TRP A 239 16.47 9.24 -9.71
C TRP A 239 17.76 9.52 -8.95
N GLU A 240 18.87 9.80 -9.64
CA GLU A 240 20.12 10.23 -9.04
C GLU A 240 20.06 11.72 -8.64
N PHE A 241 19.22 12.07 -7.68
CA PHE A 241 19.29 13.37 -7.01
C PHE A 241 20.13 13.23 -5.75
N LYS A 242 21.41 13.61 -5.84
CA LYS A 242 22.24 13.87 -4.67
C LYS A 242 21.93 15.28 -4.18
N LEU A 243 21.57 15.39 -2.90
CA LEU A 243 21.55 16.63 -2.10
C LEU A 243 22.99 17.20 -1.92
N THR A 244 23.75 17.28 -2.99
CA THR A 244 25.05 17.94 -3.02
C THR A 244 24.88 19.24 -3.79
N THR A 245 25.11 20.33 -3.05
CA THR A 245 25.39 21.72 -3.46
C THR A 245 24.22 22.73 -3.42
N LEU A 246 23.86 23.13 -2.19
CA LEU A 246 23.51 24.53 -1.87
C LEU A 246 24.31 25.06 -0.65
N LEU A 247 25.53 24.56 -0.49
CA LEU A 247 26.53 25.06 0.46
C LEU A 247 27.89 25.25 -0.24
N GLU A 248 27.87 25.90 -1.40
CA GLU A 248 29.00 26.68 -1.92
C GLU A 248 28.58 28.13 -2.10
#